data_AF-A0A2T3JDK4-F1
#
_entry.id   AF-A0A2T3JDK4-F1
#
_cell.length_a   1.000
_cell.length_b   1.000
_cell.length_c   1.000
_cell.angle_alpha   90.00
_cell.angle_beta   90.00
_cell.angle_gamma   90.00
#
_symmetry.space_group_name_H-M   'P 1'
#
loop_
_entity.id
_entity.type
_entity.pdbx_description
1 polymer ?
#
loop_
_entity_poly.entity_id
_entity_poly.type
_entity_poly.pdbx_seq_one_letter_code
_entity_poly.pdbx_strand_id
1 'polypeptide(L)'
;MLKRVVNRSRVDLISLYSKTYGCPMFLFINIQEVNPASGRYLIDIDGSISVNHLQRLPGKKLAMNFGDSSIEVAQEDIKVIGRIAMTIDKE
;
A
#
# COMPACT_ATOMS: atom_id res chain seq x y z
N MET A 1 4.76 -13.16 6.11
CA MET A 1 4.27 -12.83 7.46
C MET A 1 4.54 -11.36 7.69
N LEU A 2 3.52 -10.56 8.00
CA LEU A 2 3.64 -9.11 8.19
C LEU A 2 3.96 -8.82 9.66
N LYS A 3 5.03 -8.07 9.94
CA LYS A 3 5.37 -7.61 11.30
C LYS A 3 5.19 -6.09 11.36
N ARG A 4 4.21 -5.66 12.15
CA ARG A 4 3.90 -4.24 12.41
C ARG A 4 4.71 -3.76 13.61
N VAL A 5 5.47 -2.67 13.45
CA VAL A 5 6.08 -1.95 14.58
C VAL A 5 5.40 -0.59 14.64
N VAL A 6 4.51 -0.42 15.62
CA VAL A 6 3.73 0.82 15.79
C VAL A 6 4.61 1.87 16.44
N ASN A 7 4.77 3.03 15.79
CA ASN A 7 5.52 4.16 16.32
C ASN A 7 4.55 5.32 16.59
N ARG A 8 4.64 5.97 17.76
CA ARG A 8 3.69 7.03 18.19
C ARG A 8 3.79 8.33 17.37
N SER A 9 4.62 8.36 16.34
CA SER A 9 4.94 9.52 15.52
C SER A 9 4.22 9.53 14.17
N ARG A 10 2.89 9.34 14.10
CA ARG A 10 2.02 9.45 12.90
C ARG A 10 2.39 8.65 11.63
N VAL A 11 3.55 7.98 11.60
CA VAL A 11 4.08 7.13 10.53
C VAL A 11 4.43 5.80 11.16
N ASP A 12 3.77 4.74 10.70
CA ASP A 12 4.02 3.38 11.16
C ASP A 12 5.06 2.70 10.26
N LEU A 13 5.99 1.97 10.89
CA LEU A 13 6.93 1.11 10.17
C LEU A 13 6.31 -0.27 9.99
N ILE A 14 6.11 -0.67 8.74
CA ILE A 14 5.62 -2.00 8.38
C ILE A 14 6.70 -2.73 7.61
N SER A 15 7.12 -3.87 8.16
CA SER A 15 8.04 -4.78 7.47
C SER A 15 7.23 -5.78 6.65
N LEU A 16 7.44 -5.77 5.33
CA LEU A 16 6.90 -6.76 4.41
C LEU A 16 8.00 -7.76 4.06
N TYR A 17 7.77 -9.03 4.40
CA TYR A 17 8.63 -10.13 3.99
C TYR A 17 8.04 -10.78 2.73
N SER A 18 8.67 -10.55 1.58
CA SER A 18 8.46 -11.41 0.41
C SER A 18 9.21 -12.72 0.63
N LYS A 19 8.51 -13.85 0.58
CA LYS A 19 9.10 -15.17 0.82
C LYS A 19 10.04 -15.62 -0.31
N THR A 20 10.00 -14.92 -1.44
CA THR A 20 10.64 -15.30 -2.72
C THR A 20 12.03 -14.67 -2.91
N TYR A 21 12.35 -13.62 -2.15
CA TYR A 21 13.65 -12.94 -2.19
C TYR A 21 14.12 -12.81 -0.74
N GLY A 22 15.28 -13.35 -0.38
CA GLY A 22 15.77 -13.41 1.01
C GLY A 22 16.03 -12.06 1.69
N CYS A 23 15.61 -10.94 1.09
CA CYS A 23 15.81 -9.58 1.58
C CYS A 23 14.49 -8.97 2.06
N PRO A 24 14.35 -8.63 3.35
CA PRO A 24 13.19 -7.90 3.83
C PRO A 24 13.18 -6.46 3.28
N MET A 25 12.07 -6.06 2.68
CA MET A 25 11.80 -4.67 2.32
C MET A 25 11.09 -3.99 3.49
N PHE A 26 11.60 -2.83 3.90
CA PHE A 26 10.97 -2.04 4.95
C PHE A 26 10.19 -0.88 4.32
N LEU A 27 8.92 -0.74 4.70
CA LEU A 27 8.06 0.33 4.20
C LEU A 27 7.60 1.21 5.37
N PHE A 28 7.74 2.52 5.20
CA PHE A 28 7.14 3.50 6.10
C PHE A 28 5.81 3.94 5.54
N ILE A 29 4.77 3.89 6.36
CA ILE A 29 3.39 4.10 5.93
C ILE A 29 2.79 5.26 6.73
N ASN A 30 2.33 6.28 6.02
CA ASN A 30 1.52 7.35 6.60
C ASN A 30 0.06 6.88 6.70
N ILE A 31 -0.34 6.48 7.90
CA ILE A 31 -1.70 5.99 8.20
C ILE A 31 -2.76 7.10 8.26
N GLN A 32 -2.36 8.38 8.14
CA GLN A 32 -3.29 9.51 8.03
C GLN A 32 -3.70 9.79 6.58
N GLU A 33 -2.88 9.38 5.62
CA GLU A 33 -3.17 9.52 4.19
C GLU A 33 -3.97 8.32 3.67
N VAL A 34 -5.26 8.27 4.04
CA VAL A 34 -6.21 7.21 3.65
C VAL A 34 -7.11 7.60 2.47
N ASN A 35 -7.04 8.84 2.00
CA ASN A 35 -7.78 9.27 0.81
C ASN A 35 -6.89 9.09 -0.43
N PRO A 36 -7.13 8.08 -1.28
CA PRO A 36 -6.21 7.73 -2.36
C PRO A 36 -6.23 8.81 -3.46
N ALA A 37 -5.08 9.42 -3.70
CA ALA A 37 -4.79 10.20 -4.90
C ALA A 37 -3.91 9.36 -5.84
N SER A 38 -3.03 9.98 -6.63
CA SER A 38 -1.99 9.26 -7.35
C SER A 38 -0.83 8.87 -6.40
N GLY A 39 -0.44 7.59 -6.39
CA GLY A 39 0.73 7.13 -5.65
C GLY A 39 0.64 5.69 -5.15
N ARG A 40 1.63 5.29 -4.34
CA ARG A 40 1.70 3.94 -3.74
C ARG A 40 1.01 3.90 -2.38
N TYR A 41 0.13 2.93 -2.19
CA TYR A 41 -0.64 2.73 -0.97
C TYR A 41 -0.55 1.28 -0.50
N LEU A 42 -0.65 1.09 0.81
CA LEU A 42 -1.00 -0.20 1.39
C LEU A 42 -2.52 -0.28 1.42
N ILE A 43 -3.07 -1.31 0.78
CA ILE A 43 -4.50 -1.53 0.65
C ILE A 43 -4.87 -2.93 1.12
N ASP A 44 -6.13 -3.07 1.50
CA ASP A 44 -6.78 -4.33 1.83
C ASP A 44 -7.99 -4.50 0.89
N ILE A 45 -7.97 -5.58 0.13
CA ILE A 45 -9.05 -6.00 -0.79
C ILE A 45 -9.44 -7.41 -0.37
N ASP A 46 -10.68 -7.60 0.11
CA ASP A 46 -11.21 -8.89 0.56
C ASP A 46 -10.32 -9.64 1.57
N GLY A 47 -9.66 -8.91 2.47
CA GLY A 47 -8.73 -9.46 3.47
C GLY A 47 -7.32 -9.72 2.94
N SER A 48 -7.06 -9.48 1.66
CA SER A 48 -5.75 -9.56 1.04
C SER A 48 -5.06 -8.20 1.08
N ILE A 49 -3.99 -8.11 1.88
CA ILE A 49 -3.20 -6.88 2.04
C ILE A 49 -2.08 -6.85 0.99
N SER A 50 -2.02 -5.78 0.20
CA SER A 50 -0.99 -5.57 -0.84
C SER A 50 -0.56 -4.11 -0.94
N VAL A 51 0.58 -3.88 -1.61
CA VAL A 51 1.07 -2.53 -1.93
C VAL A 51 0.90 -2.31 -3.42
N ASN A 52 0.10 -1.32 -3.79
CA ASN A 52 -0.22 -1.04 -5.19
C ASN A 52 -0.10 0.45 -5.50
N HIS A 53 0.20 0.76 -6.76
CA HIS A 53 0.07 2.11 -7.28
C HIS A 53 -1.39 2.34 -7.66
N LEU A 54 -2.00 3.35 -7.04
CA LEU A 54 -3.37 3.79 -7.29
C LEU A 54 -3.34 5.11 -8.05
N GLN A 55 -4.33 5.29 -8.91
CA GLN A 55 -4.60 6.55 -9.59
C GLN A 55 -6.10 6.84 -9.52
N ARG A 56 -6.44 8.06 -9.10
CA ARG A 56 -7.84 8.46 -8.99
C ARG A 56 -8.45 8.72 -10.36
N LEU A 57 -9.60 8.10 -10.59
CA LEU A 57 -10.44 8.32 -11.74
C LEU A 57 -11.73 9.07 -11.34
N PRO A 58 -12.39 9.77 -12.28
CA PRO A 58 -13.73 10.32 -12.07
C PRO A 58 -14.73 9.23 -11.68
N GLY A 59 -15.82 9.63 -11.00
CA GLY A 59 -16.88 8.69 -10.62
C GLY A 59 -16.54 7.78 -9.44
N LYS A 60 -15.64 8.21 -8.52
CA LYS A 60 -15.21 7.46 -7.32
C LYS A 60 -14.54 6.11 -7.64
N LYS A 61 -13.78 6.09 -8.73
CA LYS A 61 -13.03 4.92 -9.19
C LYS A 61 -11.53 5.13 -9.00
N LEU A 62 -10.81 4.02 -8.91
CA LEU A 62 -9.35 4.00 -8.87
C LEU A 62 -8.85 3.07 -9.98
N ALA A 63 -7.82 3.51 -10.69
CA ALA A 63 -7.00 2.64 -11.52
C ALA A 63 -5.88 2.05 -10.66
N MET A 64 -5.66 0.75 -10.77
CA MET A 64 -4.62 0.03 -10.05
C MET A 64 -3.79 -0.80 -11.02
N ASN A 65 -2.47 -0.72 -10.91
CA ASN A 65 -1.60 -1.58 -11.72
C ASN A 65 -1.52 -2.98 -11.08
N PHE A 66 -1.76 -4.00 -11.90
CA PHE A 66 -1.65 -5.40 -11.55
C PHE A 66 -0.85 -6.13 -12.63
N GLY A 67 0.42 -6.44 -12.32
CA GLY A 67 1.39 -6.89 -13.32
C GLY A 67 1.59 -5.83 -14.40
N ASP A 68 1.43 -6.21 -15.67
CA ASP A 68 1.55 -5.32 -16.83
C ASP A 68 0.23 -4.66 -17.24
N SER A 69 -0.84 -4.89 -16.47
CA SER A 69 -2.20 -4.40 -16.77
C SER A 69 -2.65 -3.35 -15.75
N SER A 70 -3.57 -2.48 -16.16
CA SER A 70 -4.29 -1.59 -15.25
C SER A 70 -5.73 -2.07 -15.12
N ILE A 71 -6.20 -2.22 -13.88
CA ILE A 71 -7.58 -2.58 -13.58
C ILE A 71 -8.30 -1.39 -12.94
N GLU A 72 -9.59 -1.26 -13.26
CA GLU A 72 -10.46 -0.29 -12.60
C GLU A 72 -11.15 -0.96 -11.41
N VAL A 73 -11.18 -0.25 -10.29
CA VAL A 73 -11.73 -0.73 -9.02
C VAL A 73 -12.54 0.40 -8.37
N ALA A 74 -13.69 0.08 -7.80
CA ALA A 74 -14.48 1.09 -7.08
C ALA A 74 -13.76 1.45 -5.79
N GLN A 75 -13.80 2.74 -5.41
CA GLN A 75 -13.13 3.18 -4.18
C GLN A 75 -13.73 2.52 -2.92
N GLU A 76 -14.99 2.11 -2.96
CA GLU A 76 -15.68 1.44 -1.86
C GLU A 76 -15.27 -0.02 -1.65
N ASP A 77 -14.77 -0.68 -2.69
CA ASP A 77 -14.30 -2.07 -2.63
C ASP A 77 -12.89 -2.18 -2.03
N ILE A 78 -12.21 -1.05 -1.83
CA ILE A 78 -10.83 -1.01 -1.35
C ILE A 78 -10.74 -0.27 -0.03
N LYS A 79 -10.14 -0.92 0.95
CA LYS A 79 -9.76 -0.27 2.20
C LYS A 79 -8.32 0.23 2.12
N VAL A 80 -8.15 1.54 2.03
CA VAL A 80 -6.82 2.17 2.08
C VAL A 80 -6.33 2.24 3.52
N ILE A 81 -5.22 1.56 3.81
CA ILE A 81 -4.60 1.54 5.15
C ILE A 81 -3.71 2.77 5.34
N GLY A 82 -3.01 3.20 4.29
CA GLY A 82 -2.18 4.39 4.32
C GLY A 82 -1.26 4.48 3.10
N ARG A 83 -0.65 5.66 2.92
CA ARG A 83 0.28 5.91 1.81
C ARG A 83 1.69 5.49 2.16
N ILE A 84 2.41 4.91 1.20
CA ILE A 84 3.84 4.62 1.36
C ILE A 84 4.61 5.95 1.33
N ALA A 85 5.25 6.30 2.44
CA ALA A 85 6.08 7.48 2.56
C ALA A 85 7.54 7.21 2.14
N MET A 86 8.03 5.99 2.40
CA MET A 86 9.42 5.61 2.11
C MET A 86 9.54 4.10 1.94
N THR A 87 10.45 3.67 1.06
CA THR A 87 10.93 2.29 0.94
C THR A 87 12.40 2.27 1.34
N ILE A 88 12.79 1.36 2.23
CA ILE A 88 14.18 1.07 2.53
C ILE A 88 14.47 -0.33 2.02
N ASP A 89 15.33 -0.37 1.01
CA ASP A 89 15.97 -1.59 0.55
C ASP A 89 17.27 -1.74 1.32
N LYS A 90 17.47 -2.92 1.90
CA LYS A 90 18.72 -3.26 2.56
C LYS A 90 19.63 -3.86 1.48
N GLU A 91 20.70 -3.14 1.14
CA GLU A 91 21.81 -3.66 0.33
C GLU A 91 22.45 -4.88 1.00
#